data_AF-A0A6C0L8E2-F1
#
_entry.id   AF-A0A6C0L8E2-F1
#
_cell.length_a   1.000
_cell.length_b   1.000
_cell.length_c   1.000
_cell.angle_alpha   90.00
_cell.angle_beta   90.00
_cell.angle_gamma   90.00
#
_symmetry.space_group_name_H-M   'P 1'
#
loop_
_entity.id
_entity.type
_entity.pdbx_description
1 polymer ?
#
loop_
_entity_poly.entity_id
_entity_poly.type
_entity_poly.pdbx_seq_one_letter_code
_entity_poly.pdbx_strand_id
1 'polypeptide(L)'
;MSVLDDCKALVTAGDLKGLQEYYADVQSELASNWQYLYQKVYLHACLKKKVEIVDWLTSLFPSFDPVSQIAMRQMFPYGRHLLAR
;
A
#
# COMPACT_ATOMS: atom_id res chain seq x y z
N MET A 1 15.54 -8.61 -7.41
CA MET A 1 14.30 -8.65 -6.60
C MET A 1 13.79 -7.22 -6.53
N SER A 2 12.51 -7.00 -6.83
CA SER A 2 11.91 -5.66 -6.81
C SER A 2 11.35 -5.36 -5.43
N VAL A 3 11.48 -4.12 -4.94
CA VAL A 3 10.88 -3.64 -3.67
C VAL A 3 9.40 -4.03 -3.56
N LEU A 4 8.70 -4.07 -4.70
CA LEU A 4 7.30 -4.49 -4.75
C LEU A 4 7.08 -5.95 -4.34
N ASP A 5 7.98 -6.85 -4.73
CA ASP A 5 7.85 -8.28 -4.42
C ASP A 5 8.11 -8.54 -2.93
N ASP A 6 9.04 -7.82 -2.33
CA ASP A 6 9.31 -7.86 -0.89
C ASP A 6 8.10 -7.34 -0.08
N CYS A 7 7.54 -6.19 -0.47
CA CYS A 7 6.31 -5.67 0.14
C CYS A 7 5.14 -6.67 0.02
N LYS A 8 4.97 -7.32 -1.14
CA LYS A 8 3.90 -8.33 -1.32
C LYS A 8 4.13 -9.57 -0.46
N ALA A 9 5.38 -9.99 -0.26
CA ALA A 9 5.72 -11.10 0.62
C ALA A 9 5.34 -10.78 2.07
N LEU A 10 5.69 -9.59 2.56
CA LEU A 10 5.33 -9.10 3.90
C LEU A 10 3.82 -8.99 4.09
N VAL A 11 3.10 -8.46 3.09
CA VAL A 11 1.63 -8.43 3.08
C VAL A 11 1.05 -9.83 3.14
N THR A 12 1.59 -10.78 2.38
CA THR A 12 1.11 -12.16 2.37
C THR A 12 1.35 -12.83 3.72
N ALA A 13 2.51 -12.60 4.33
CA ALA A 13 2.84 -13.03 5.69
C ALA A 13 1.92 -12.39 6.74
N GLY A 14 1.36 -11.21 6.47
CA GLY A 14 0.58 -10.44 7.44
C GLY A 14 1.47 -9.70 8.44
N ASP A 15 2.75 -9.53 8.13
CA ASP A 15 3.68 -8.82 9.00
C ASP A 15 3.57 -7.31 8.78
N LEU A 16 2.66 -6.69 9.54
CA LEU A 16 2.45 -5.23 9.49
C LEU A 16 3.71 -4.48 9.93
N LYS A 17 4.42 -4.97 10.95
CA LYS A 17 5.57 -4.26 11.52
C LYS A 17 6.75 -4.29 10.55
N GLY A 18 7.07 -5.47 10.01
CA GLY A 18 8.10 -5.60 8.99
C GLY A 18 7.76 -4.80 7.73
N LEU A 19 6.49 -4.74 7.35
CA LEU A 19 6.05 -3.87 6.27
C LEU A 19 6.29 -2.40 6.60
N GLN A 20 5.91 -1.92 7.78
CA GLN A 20 6.13 -0.53 8.20
C GLN A 20 7.60 -0.11 8.17
N GLU A 21 8.48 -0.94 8.74
CA GLU A 21 9.93 -0.71 8.77
C GLU A 21 10.48 -0.63 7.34
N TYR A 22 10.17 -1.63 6.51
CA TYR A 22 10.63 -1.67 5.13
C TYR A 22 10.08 -0.49 4.32
N TYR A 23 8.80 -0.16 4.49
CA TYR A 23 8.15 0.95 3.78
C TYR A 23 8.79 2.30 4.12
N ALA A 24 9.19 2.52 5.37
CA ALA A 24 9.88 3.73 5.79
C ALA A 24 11.27 3.85 5.15
N ASP A 25 12.02 2.75 5.06
CA ASP A 25 13.34 2.74 4.44
C ASP A 25 13.28 3.10 2.96
N VAL A 26 12.41 2.43 2.19
CA VAL A 26 12.30 2.67 0.74
C VAL A 26 11.54 3.93 0.35
N GLN A 27 10.81 4.58 1.26
CA GLN A 27 10.11 5.83 0.96
C GLN A 27 11.06 6.92 0.45
N SER A 28 12.24 7.02 1.07
CA SER A 28 13.25 8.01 0.73
C SER A 28 13.90 7.77 -0.64
N GLU A 29 14.06 6.50 -1.02
CA GLU A 29 14.70 6.09 -2.28
C GLU A 29 13.75 6.12 -3.48
N LEU A 30 12.45 5.96 -3.26
CA LEU A 30 11.45 5.78 -4.31
C LEU A 30 10.52 6.98 -4.52
N ALA A 31 10.91 8.19 -4.14
CA ALA A 31 10.07 9.40 -4.24
C ALA A 31 9.25 9.50 -5.55
N SER A 32 9.85 9.24 -6.71
CA SER A 32 9.18 9.30 -8.02
C SER A 32 8.22 8.13 -8.30
N ASN A 33 8.46 6.96 -7.69
CA ASN A 33 7.68 5.73 -7.89
C ASN A 33 6.81 5.37 -6.68
N TRP A 34 6.78 6.23 -5.67
CA TRP A 34 6.13 5.97 -4.39
C TRP A 34 4.63 5.74 -4.54
N GLN A 35 3.97 6.54 -5.38
CA GLN A 35 2.55 6.38 -5.71
C GLN A 35 2.27 5.01 -6.33
N TYR A 36 3.13 4.55 -7.24
CA TYR A 36 2.99 3.26 -7.90
C TYR A 36 3.15 2.10 -6.90
N LEU A 37 4.17 2.18 -6.05
CA LEU A 37 4.39 1.18 -4.99
C LEU A 37 3.18 1.11 -4.06
N TYR A 38 2.75 2.26 -3.54
CA TYR A 38 1.58 2.37 -2.66
C TYR A 38 0.33 1.75 -3.29
N GLN A 39 0.03 2.11 -4.54
CA GLN A 39 -1.13 1.56 -5.23
C GLN A 39 -1.09 0.03 -5.30
N LYS A 40 0.07 -0.53 -5.67
CA LYS A 40 0.22 -1.99 -5.83
C LYS A 40 0.15 -2.71 -4.49
N VAL A 41 0.79 -2.18 -3.45
CA VAL A 41 0.79 -2.76 -2.10
C VAL A 41 -0.62 -2.73 -1.50
N TYR A 42 -1.32 -1.61 -1.59
CA TYR A 42 -2.70 -1.47 -1.11
C TYR A 42 -3.66 -2.45 -1.79
N LEU A 43 -3.62 -2.55 -3.13
CA LEU A 43 -4.47 -3.50 -3.85
C LEU A 43 -4.13 -4.95 -3.49
N HIS A 44 -2.86 -5.26 -3.27
CA HIS A 44 -2.45 -6.59 -2.84
C HIS A 44 -2.94 -6.92 -1.43
N ALA A 45 -2.87 -5.97 -0.49
CA ALA A 45 -3.40 -6.12 0.86
C ALA A 45 -4.91 -6.33 0.85
N CYS A 46 -5.64 -5.60 0.00
CA CYS A 46 -7.07 -5.81 -0.23
C CYS A 46 -7.36 -7.22 -0.75
N LEU A 47 -6.63 -7.66 -1.78
CA LEU A 47 -6.78 -8.99 -2.37
C LEU A 47 -6.48 -10.12 -1.37
N LYS A 48 -5.51 -9.92 -0.48
CA LYS A 48 -5.11 -10.88 0.56
C LYS A 48 -5.97 -10.77 1.83
N LYS A 49 -6.97 -9.89 1.85
CA LYS A 49 -7.89 -9.65 2.98
C LYS A 49 -7.17 -9.29 4.28
N LYS A 50 -6.04 -8.58 4.18
CA LYS A 50 -5.25 -8.14 5.34
C LYS A 50 -5.75 -6.77 5.82
N VAL A 51 -6.84 -6.79 6.57
CA VAL A 51 -7.55 -5.57 7.00
C VAL A 51 -6.63 -4.61 7.76
N GLU A 52 -5.83 -5.11 8.71
CA GLU A 52 -4.90 -4.27 9.49
C GLU A 52 -3.89 -3.53 8.62
N ILE A 53 -3.39 -4.18 7.56
CA ILE A 53 -2.46 -3.55 6.61
C ILE A 53 -3.19 -2.52 5.74
N VAL A 54 -4.41 -2.82 5.32
CA VAL A 54 -5.22 -1.87 4.54
C VAL A 54 -5.56 -0.62 5.35
N ASP A 55 -5.92 -0.78 6.63
CA ASP A 55 -6.21 0.33 7.53
C ASP A 55 -4.98 1.21 7.75
N TRP A 56 -3.82 0.58 7.96
CA TRP A 56 -2.55 1.31 8.05
C TRP A 56 -2.24 2.07 6.75
N LEU A 57 -2.33 1.43 5.58
CA LEU A 57 -2.08 2.10 4.30
C LEU A 57 -3.08 3.26 4.07
N THR A 58 -4.34 3.06 4.43
CA THR A 58 -5.37 4.11 4.36
C THR A 58 -5.03 5.29 5.27
N SER A 59 -4.42 5.05 6.43
CA SER A 59 -3.95 6.12 7.33
C SER A 59 -2.81 6.96 6.73
N LEU A 60 -2.03 6.40 5.79
CA LEU A 60 -0.97 7.13 5.08
C LEU A 60 -1.50 7.97 3.92
N PHE A 61 -2.68 7.64 3.37
CA PHE A 61 -3.24 8.35 2.22
C PHE A 61 -3.31 9.88 2.36
N PRO A 62 -3.68 10.47 3.52
CA PRO A 62 -3.70 11.91 3.71
C PRO A 62 -2.32 12.58 3.67
N SER A 63 -1.22 11.83 3.82
CA SER A 63 0.14 12.41 3.80
C SER A 63 0.68 12.66 2.39
N PHE A 64 0.00 12.14 1.36
CA PHE A 64 0.35 12.40 -0.03
C PHE A 64 -0.05 13.81 -0.45
N ASP A 65 0.61 14.39 -1.45
CA ASP A 65 0.21 15.67 -2.01
C ASP A 65 -1.20 15.58 -2.65
N PRO A 66 -1.92 16.71 -2.81
CA PRO A 66 -3.28 16.71 -3.32
C PRO A 66 -3.45 16.08 -4.70
N VAL A 67 -2.46 16.20 -5.59
CA VAL A 67 -2.51 15.65 -6.95
C VAL A 67 -2.47 14.12 -6.88
N SER A 68 -1.54 13.58 -6.10
CA SER A 68 -1.44 12.15 -5.79
C SER A 68 -2.74 11.62 -5.16
N GLN A 69 -3.31 12.35 -4.19
CA GLN A 69 -4.55 11.93 -3.55
C GLN A 69 -5.70 11.82 -4.55
N ILE A 70 -5.86 12.80 -5.45
CA ILE A 70 -6.91 12.76 -6.49
C ILE A 70 -6.71 11.55 -7.41
N ALA A 71 -5.49 11.32 -7.88
CA ALA A 71 -5.17 10.21 -8.78
C ALA A 71 -5.44 8.84 -8.15
N MET A 72 -5.17 8.69 -6.86
CA MET A 72 -5.34 7.43 -6.14
C MET A 72 -6.74 7.22 -5.58
N ARG A 73 -7.54 8.27 -5.35
CA ARG A 73 -8.87 8.16 -4.71
C ARG A 73 -9.79 7.12 -5.37
N GLN A 74 -9.73 7.01 -6.68
CA GLN A 74 -10.52 6.04 -7.47
C GLN A 74 -10.21 4.57 -7.16
N MET A 75 -9.07 4.27 -6.53
CA MET A 75 -8.69 2.89 -6.19
C MET A 75 -9.42 2.37 -4.93
N PHE A 76 -9.85 3.24 -4.02
CA PHE A 76 -10.45 2.82 -2.74
C PHE A 76 -11.77 2.06 -2.91
N PRO A 77 -12.72 2.50 -3.78
CA PRO A 77 -13.91 1.70 -4.08
C PRO A 77 -13.57 0.30 -4.61
N TYR A 78 -12.58 0.21 -5.50
CA TYR A 78 -12.14 -1.07 -6.06
C TYR A 78 -11.48 -1.97 -4.99
N GLY A 79 -10.61 -1.41 -4.15
CA GLY A 79 -10.02 -2.13 -3.02
C GLY A 79 -11.05 -2.64 -2.02
N ARG A 80 -12.08 -1.84 -1.70
CA ARG A 80 -13.22 -2.27 -0.86
C ARG A 80 -13.99 -3.42 -1.49
N HIS A 81 -14.21 -3.39 -2.80
CA HIS A 81 -14.83 -4.51 -3.51
C HIS A 81 -13.99 -5.79 -3.43
N LEU A 82 -12.66 -5.69 -3.53
CA LEU A 82 -11.75 -6.82 -3.37
C LEU A 82 -11.75 -7.39 -1.94
N LEU A 83 -11.87 -6.54 -0.92
CA LEU A 83 -11.98 -6.98 0.47
C LEU A 83 -13.28 -7.73 0.77
N ALA A 84 -14.37 -7.34 0.10
CA ALA A 84 -15.71 -7.89 0.32
C ALA A 84 -15.98 -9.23 -0.40
N ARG A 85 -15.20 -9.57 -1.43
CA ARG A 85 -15.26 -10.87 -2.13
C ARG A 85 -14.32 -11.86 -1.47
#